data_AF-U2YE22-F1
#
_entry.id   AF-U2YE22-F1
#
_cell.length_a   1.000
_cell.length_b   1.000
_cell.length_c   1.000
_cell.angle_alpha   90.00
_cell.angle_beta   90.00
_cell.angle_gamma   90.00
#
_symmetry.space_group_name_H-M   'P 1'
#
loop_
_entity.id
_entity.type
_entity.pdbx_description
1 polymer ?
#
loop_
_entity_poly.entity_id
_entity_poly.type
_entity_poly.pdbx_seq_one_letter_code
_entity_poly.pdbx_strand_id
1 'polypeptide(L)'
;MREDVDRPMLERVCPPGTVLEDVHFEYHQDGKTFGRSLGTYALLVAVPGERELGTVTDVAITDHGYRSVTGVPYPLDPNEASMDELRAIPGVGSGTAGDIVVNRPYASPTEVPGDADLARFTRG
;
A
#
# COMPACT_ATOMS: atom_id res chain seq x y z
N MET A 1 -16.65 -7.44 -19.26
CA MET A 1 -16.46 -8.91 -19.19
C MET A 1 -15.01 -9.28 -19.45
N ARG A 2 -14.16 -8.94 -18.48
CA ARG A 2 -12.73 -9.26 -18.34
C ARG A 2 -12.32 -8.94 -16.90
N GLU A 3 -12.96 -7.90 -16.33
CA GLU A 3 -12.99 -7.54 -14.89
C GLU A 3 -13.37 -8.70 -13.96
N ASP A 4 -14.29 -9.56 -14.38
CA ASP A 4 -14.82 -10.66 -13.54
C ASP A 4 -13.84 -11.82 -13.31
N VAL A 5 -12.76 -11.93 -14.10
CA VAL A 5 -11.80 -13.05 -14.01
C VAL A 5 -10.48 -12.62 -13.39
N ASP A 6 -9.97 -11.43 -13.76
CA ASP A 6 -8.64 -10.99 -13.35
C ASP A 6 -8.60 -10.61 -11.87
N ARG A 7 -9.66 -9.97 -11.33
CA ARG A 7 -9.71 -9.54 -9.93
C ARG A 7 -9.72 -10.72 -8.93
N PRO A 8 -10.58 -11.75 -9.07
CA PRO A 8 -10.52 -12.92 -8.19
C PRO A 8 -9.18 -13.68 -8.26
N MET A 9 -8.51 -13.65 -9.41
CA MET A 9 -7.19 -14.26 -9.56
C MET A 9 -6.13 -13.45 -8.80
N LEU A 10 -6.13 -12.12 -8.93
CA LEU A 10 -5.20 -11.25 -8.22
C LEU A 10 -5.41 -11.31 -6.70
N GLU A 11 -6.65 -11.37 -6.22
CA GLU A 11 -6.97 -11.57 -4.81
C GLU A 11 -6.39 -12.89 -4.27
N ARG A 12 -6.36 -13.95 -5.09
CA ARG A 12 -5.75 -15.23 -4.72
C ARG A 12 -4.22 -15.22 -4.75
N VAL A 13 -3.61 -14.51 -5.70
CA VAL A 13 -2.15 -14.54 -5.95
C VAL A 13 -1.42 -13.52 -5.09
N CYS A 14 -2.03 -12.36 -4.83
CA CYS A 14 -1.40 -11.24 -4.15
C CYS A 14 -2.41 -10.56 -3.20
N PRO A 15 -2.95 -11.26 -2.19
CA PRO A 15 -3.95 -10.69 -1.27
C PRO A 15 -3.40 -9.49 -0.47
N PRO A 16 -4.27 -8.66 0.12
CA PRO A 16 -3.81 -7.55 0.96
C PRO A 16 -2.88 -8.00 2.10
N GLY A 17 -1.80 -7.27 2.31
CA GLY A 17 -0.67 -7.63 3.19
C GLY A 17 0.46 -8.41 2.48
N THR A 18 0.29 -8.82 1.21
CA THR A 18 1.41 -9.34 0.42
C THR A 18 2.43 -8.23 0.18
N VAL A 19 3.71 -8.52 0.40
CA VAL A 19 4.80 -7.59 0.06
C VAL A 19 5.30 -7.92 -1.34
N LEU A 20 5.20 -6.95 -2.25
CA LEU A 20 5.90 -6.96 -3.52
C LEU A 20 7.30 -6.37 -3.31
N GLU A 21 8.32 -7.21 -3.48
CA GLU A 21 9.72 -6.83 -3.34
C GLU A 21 10.23 -6.12 -4.60
N ASP A 22 11.20 -5.23 -4.39
CA ASP A 22 11.97 -4.55 -5.44
C ASP A 22 11.08 -3.84 -6.48
N VAL A 23 10.10 -3.06 -6.04
CA VAL A 23 9.26 -2.27 -6.97
C VAL A 23 10.04 -1.06 -7.47
N HIS A 24 10.25 -0.99 -8.78
CA HIS A 24 10.86 0.15 -9.45
C HIS A 24 9.79 1.20 -9.78
N PHE A 25 9.94 2.42 -9.30
CA PHE A 25 9.02 3.52 -9.63
C PHE A 25 9.30 4.09 -11.01
N GLU A 26 8.27 4.09 -11.86
CA GLU A 26 8.35 4.39 -13.30
C GLU A 26 7.75 5.76 -13.67
N TYR A 27 6.58 6.13 -13.11
CA TYR A 27 5.91 7.39 -13.45
C TYR A 27 4.91 7.86 -12.38
N HIS A 28 4.48 9.12 -12.47
CA HIS A 28 3.39 9.69 -11.66
C HIS A 28 2.12 9.85 -12.49
N GLN A 29 0.98 9.59 -11.87
CA GLN A 29 -0.33 9.86 -12.45
C GLN A 29 -1.37 9.99 -11.33
N ASP A 30 -2.23 11.00 -11.42
CA ASP A 30 -3.36 11.24 -10.50
C ASP A 30 -2.98 11.20 -9.01
N GLY A 31 -1.87 11.85 -8.65
CA GLY A 31 -1.37 11.92 -7.26
C GLY A 31 -0.80 10.60 -6.73
N LYS A 32 -0.47 9.65 -7.61
CA LYS A 32 0.13 8.36 -7.27
C LYS A 32 1.43 8.14 -8.03
N THR A 33 2.30 7.33 -7.46
CA THR A 33 3.47 6.78 -8.13
C THR A 33 3.20 5.35 -8.53
N PHE A 34 3.48 5.04 -9.79
CA PHE A 34 3.33 3.72 -10.36
C PHE A 34 4.69 3.04 -10.50
N GLY A 35 4.71 1.74 -10.23
CA GLY A 35 5.92 0.94 -10.38
C GLY A 35 5.62 -0.53 -10.65
N ARG A 36 6.67 -1.31 -10.88
CA ARG A 36 6.60 -2.77 -11.08
C ARG A 36 7.74 -3.48 -10.37
N SER A 37 7.43 -4.68 -9.87
CA SER A 37 8.47 -5.64 -9.46
C SER A 37 9.09 -6.31 -10.69
N LEU A 38 10.36 -6.71 -10.60
CA LEU A 38 11.10 -7.41 -11.67
C LEU A 38 10.78 -8.92 -11.78
N GLY A 39 9.77 -9.41 -11.07
CA GLY A 39 9.35 -10.81 -11.11
C GLY A 39 8.75 -11.27 -12.45
N THR A 40 8.52 -12.59 -12.57
CA THR A 40 7.93 -13.23 -13.77
C THR A 40 6.59 -12.62 -14.20
N TYR A 41 5.86 -12.06 -13.24
CA TYR A 41 4.66 -11.26 -13.47
C TYR A 41 4.92 -9.85 -12.95
N ALA A 42 5.40 -8.97 -13.81
CA ALA A 42 5.69 -7.56 -13.50
C ALA A 42 4.39 -6.77 -13.25
N LEU A 43 3.71 -7.08 -12.14
CA LEU A 43 2.45 -6.46 -11.74
C LEU A 43 2.66 -4.96 -11.55
N LEU A 44 1.80 -4.17 -12.18
CA LEU A 44 1.74 -2.74 -11.97
C LEU A 44 1.14 -2.46 -10.60
N VAL A 45 1.84 -1.71 -9.78
CA VAL A 45 1.36 -1.23 -8.48
C VAL A 45 1.25 0.29 -8.48
N ALA A 46 0.17 0.80 -7.88
CA ALA A 46 -0.02 2.23 -7.63
C ALA A 46 0.14 2.51 -6.13
N VAL A 47 1.01 3.46 -5.80
CA VAL A 47 1.30 3.89 -4.43
C VAL A 47 0.87 5.35 -4.26
N PRO A 48 0.11 5.71 -3.20
CA PRO A 48 -0.25 7.10 -2.94
C PRO A 48 0.97 8.02 -2.81
N GLY A 49 0.83 9.24 -3.35
CA GLY A 49 1.85 10.28 -3.35
C GLY A 49 2.81 10.21 -4.55
N GLU A 50 3.44 11.34 -4.84
CA GLU A 50 4.59 11.41 -5.75
C GLU A 50 5.88 11.07 -4.99
N ARG A 51 6.66 10.14 -5.55
CA ARG A 51 7.91 9.61 -4.96
C ARG A 51 9.03 9.77 -5.96
N GLU A 52 10.28 9.63 -5.52
CA GLU A 52 11.40 9.72 -6.46
C GLU A 52 11.36 8.58 -7.48
N LEU A 53 11.31 8.92 -8.77
CA LEU A 53 11.34 7.93 -9.87
C LEU A 53 12.71 7.28 -10.00
N GLY A 54 12.74 6.04 -10.48
CA GLY A 54 13.96 5.25 -10.62
C GLY A 54 14.47 4.65 -9.30
N THR A 55 13.83 4.95 -8.17
CA THR A 55 14.08 4.29 -6.89
C THR A 55 13.42 2.92 -6.84
N VAL A 56 13.91 2.10 -5.90
CA VAL A 56 13.41 0.76 -5.60
C VAL A 56 12.86 0.77 -4.19
N THR A 57 11.66 0.24 -3.99
CA THR A 57 11.00 0.20 -2.68
C THR A 57 10.10 -1.03 -2.60
N ASP A 58 10.05 -1.69 -1.46
CA ASP A 58 9.08 -2.75 -1.22
C ASP A 58 7.69 -2.16 -1.01
N VAL A 59 6.65 -2.83 -1.50
CA VAL A 59 5.28 -2.32 -1.44
C VAL A 59 4.34 -3.38 -0.86
N ALA A 60 3.66 -3.05 0.24
CA ALA A 60 2.63 -3.89 0.82
C ALA A 60 1.29 -3.62 0.12
N ILE A 61 0.68 -4.67 -0.42
CA ILE A 61 -0.57 -4.60 -1.20
C ILE A 61 -1.76 -4.33 -0.30
N THR A 62 -2.58 -3.37 -0.68
CA THR A 62 -3.78 -2.99 0.06
C THR A 62 -5.08 -3.35 -0.65
N ASP A 63 -5.12 -3.30 -1.98
CA ASP A 63 -6.32 -3.61 -2.77
C ASP A 63 -5.94 -3.96 -4.23
N HIS A 64 -6.94 -4.34 -5.03
CA HIS A 64 -6.81 -4.79 -6.41
C HIS A 64 -7.62 -3.91 -7.35
N GLY A 65 -6.95 -3.36 -8.35
CA GLY A 65 -7.59 -2.80 -9.53
C GLY A 65 -7.87 -3.86 -10.58
N TYR A 66 -8.24 -3.44 -11.80
CA TYR A 66 -8.57 -4.37 -12.87
C TYR A 66 -7.39 -5.28 -13.27
N ARG A 67 -6.21 -4.70 -13.48
CA ARG A 67 -4.98 -5.41 -13.90
C ARG A 67 -3.74 -4.93 -13.14
N SER A 68 -3.97 -4.38 -11.97
CA SER A 68 -2.98 -3.73 -11.13
C SER A 68 -3.35 -3.95 -9.68
N VAL A 69 -2.39 -3.73 -8.82
CA VAL A 69 -2.61 -3.67 -7.37
C VAL A 69 -2.43 -2.24 -6.90
N THR A 70 -2.99 -1.92 -5.74
CA THR A 70 -2.63 -0.73 -4.99
C THR A 70 -1.88 -1.15 -3.75
N GLY A 71 -0.98 -0.29 -3.27
CA GLY A 71 -0.24 -0.59 -2.05
C GLY A 71 0.37 0.65 -1.43
N VAL A 72 1.03 0.43 -0.31
CA VAL A 72 1.77 1.44 0.44
C VAL A 72 3.22 0.99 0.59
N PRO A 73 4.18 1.91 0.79
CA PRO A 73 5.57 1.52 1.05
C PRO A 73 5.64 0.54 2.21
N TYR A 74 6.56 -0.42 2.11
CA TYR A 74 6.83 -1.37 3.16
C TYR A 74 8.28 -1.25 3.65
N PRO A 75 8.51 -1.20 4.97
CA PRO A 75 7.48 -1.03 6.01
C PRO A 75 6.89 0.38 5.97
N LEU A 76 5.58 0.47 6.20
CA LEU A 76 4.93 1.75 6.44
C LEU A 76 5.31 2.25 7.84
N ASP A 77 5.71 3.52 7.96
CA ASP A 77 5.88 4.16 9.26
C ASP A 77 4.58 4.90 9.65
N PRO A 78 3.85 4.46 10.69
CA PRO A 78 2.63 5.14 11.13
C PRO A 78 2.86 6.56 11.64
N ASN A 79 4.09 6.94 11.98
CA ASN A 79 4.47 8.27 12.43
C ASN A 79 4.75 9.24 11.27
N GLU A 80 5.11 8.72 10.09
CA GLU A 80 5.47 9.55 8.92
C GLU A 80 4.45 9.45 7.78
N ALA A 81 3.66 8.37 7.73
CA ALA A 81 2.70 8.12 6.67
C ALA A 81 1.75 9.31 6.43
N SER A 82 1.48 9.61 5.18
CA SER A 82 0.47 10.56 4.76
C SER A 82 -0.95 10.07 5.05
N MET A 83 -1.91 11.00 5.02
CA MET A 83 -3.34 10.66 5.14
C MET A 83 -3.80 9.68 4.05
N ASP A 84 -3.26 9.79 2.83
CA ASP A 84 -3.68 8.93 1.72
C ASP A 84 -3.05 7.53 1.81
N GLU A 85 -1.82 7.40 2.32
CA GLU A 85 -1.25 6.10 2.64
C GLU A 85 -2.04 5.40 3.75
N LEU A 86 -2.37 6.11 4.84
CA LEU A 86 -3.17 5.53 5.92
C LEU A 86 -4.53 5.06 5.43
N ARG A 87 -5.23 5.87 4.63
CA ARG A 87 -6.56 5.52 4.09
C ARG A 87 -6.53 4.42 3.04
N ALA A 88 -5.37 4.18 2.42
CA ALA A 88 -5.21 3.05 1.51
C ALA A 88 -5.24 1.71 2.26
N ILE A 89 -5.00 1.69 3.58
CA ILE A 89 -4.98 0.47 4.38
C ILE A 89 -6.42 -0.07 4.57
N PRO A 90 -6.66 -1.36 4.32
CA PRO A 90 -7.96 -1.98 4.57
C PRO A 90 -8.42 -1.78 6.02
N GLY A 91 -9.63 -1.24 6.19
CA GLY A 91 -10.21 -0.97 7.51
C GLY A 91 -9.84 0.39 8.11
N VAL A 92 -8.94 1.17 7.50
CA VAL A 92 -8.60 2.52 7.97
C VAL A 92 -9.42 3.56 7.21
N GLY A 93 -10.52 4.00 7.85
CA GLY A 93 -11.33 5.11 7.35
C GLY A 93 -10.69 6.47 7.57
N SER A 94 -11.35 7.54 7.09
CA SER A 94 -10.88 8.92 7.26
C SER A 94 -10.78 9.36 8.73
N GLY A 95 -11.70 8.90 9.58
CA GLY A 95 -11.68 9.15 11.02
C GLY A 95 -10.46 8.50 11.68
N THR A 96 -10.31 7.18 11.52
CA THR A 96 -9.16 6.43 12.04
C THR A 96 -7.84 7.00 11.54
N ALA A 97 -7.69 7.31 10.25
CA ALA A 97 -6.48 7.94 9.73
C ALA A 97 -6.19 9.30 10.40
N GLY A 98 -7.24 10.10 10.66
CA GLY A 98 -7.11 11.37 11.37
C GLY A 98 -6.65 11.18 12.82
N ASP A 99 -7.25 10.22 13.53
CA ASP A 99 -6.85 9.87 14.89
C ASP A 99 -5.40 9.38 14.92
N ILE A 100 -4.98 8.59 13.91
CA ILE A 100 -3.59 8.15 13.78
C ILE A 100 -2.67 9.35 13.71
N VAL A 101 -2.93 10.30 12.79
CA VAL A 101 -2.09 11.49 12.60
C VAL A 101 -2.04 12.38 13.84
N VAL A 102 -3.18 12.61 14.51
CA VAL A 102 -3.28 13.51 15.67
C VAL A 102 -2.53 12.95 16.88
N ASN A 103 -2.52 11.64 17.10
CA ASN A 103 -1.93 11.02 18.28
C ASN A 103 -0.47 10.56 18.08
N ARG A 104 0.17 10.92 16.97
CA ARG A 104 1.61 10.68 16.78
C ARG A 104 2.46 11.40 17.84
N PRO A 105 3.63 10.86 18.23
CA PRO A 105 4.21 9.61 17.76
C PRO A 105 3.78 8.37 18.57
N TYR A 106 3.79 7.21 17.92
CA TYR A 106 3.62 5.88 18.53
C TYR A 106 4.99 5.24 18.78
N ALA A 107 5.13 4.51 19.91
CA ALA A 107 6.36 3.79 20.21
C ALA A 107 6.43 2.44 19.49
N SER A 108 5.29 1.85 19.14
CA SER A 108 5.21 0.65 18.31
C SER A 108 3.97 0.63 17.42
N PRO A 109 3.96 -0.11 16.29
CA PRO A 109 2.78 -0.22 15.44
C PRO A 109 1.55 -0.81 16.12
N THR A 110 1.74 -1.61 17.18
CA THR A 110 0.63 -2.22 17.95
C THR A 110 -0.14 -1.20 18.79
N GLU A 111 0.42 -0.02 19.06
CA GLU A 111 -0.25 1.06 19.78
C GLU A 111 -1.16 1.92 18.89
N VAL A 112 -1.09 1.72 17.56
CA VAL A 112 -1.87 2.51 16.61
C VAL A 112 -3.35 2.15 16.74
N PRO A 113 -4.26 3.13 16.90
CA PRO A 113 -5.67 2.86 17.12
C PRO A 113 -6.37 2.31 15.87
N GLY A 114 -7.30 1.36 16.06
CA GLY A 114 -8.21 0.86 15.03
C GLY A 114 -8.32 -0.66 14.96
N ASP A 115 -9.35 -1.15 14.26
CA ASP A 115 -9.54 -2.59 13.99
C ASP A 115 -8.74 -3.07 12.77
N ALA A 116 -8.05 -2.16 12.07
CA ALA A 116 -7.22 -2.49 10.93
C ALA A 116 -5.95 -3.20 11.39
N ASP A 117 -5.61 -4.31 10.73
CA ASP A 117 -4.37 -5.07 10.98
C ASP A 117 -3.15 -4.35 10.37
N LEU A 118 -2.86 -3.15 10.90
CA LEU A 118 -1.72 -2.29 10.51
C LEU A 118 -0.39 -3.03 10.61
N ALA A 119 -0.30 -4.01 11.53
CA ALA A 119 0.89 -4.84 11.71
C ALA A 119 1.32 -5.57 10.43
N ARG A 120 0.41 -5.82 9.47
CA ARG A 120 0.74 -6.41 8.15
C ARG A 120 1.47 -5.45 7.22
N PHE A 121 1.37 -4.15 7.47
CA PHE A 121 1.88 -3.09 6.61
C PHE A 121 3.09 -2.37 7.22
N THR A 122 3.27 -2.50 8.52
CA THR A 122 4.40 -1.95 9.28
C THR A 122 5.43 -3.03 9.60
N ARG A 123 6.67 -2.66 9.93
CA ARG A 123 7.59 -3.59 10.62
C ARG A 123 7.24 -3.59 12.11
N GLY A 124 6.81 -4.74 12.63
CA GLY A 124 6.65 -4.98 14.07
C GLY A 124 7.97 -4.97 14.82
#